data_AF-A0A127B7C3-F1
#
_entry.id   AF-A0A127B7C3-F1
#
_cell.length_a   1.000
_cell.length_b   1.000
_cell.length_c   1.000
_cell.angle_alpha   90.00
_cell.angle_beta   90.00
_cell.angle_gamma   90.00
#
_symmetry.space_group_name_H-M   'P 1'
#
loop_
_entity.id
_entity.type
_entity.pdbx_description
1 polymer ?
#
loop_
_entity_poly.entity_id
_entity_poly.type
_entity_poly.pdbx_seq_one_letter_code
_entity_poly.pdbx_strand_id
1 'polypeptide(L)'
;MASDSTSVFTIQDLLTQMAVHHPVVRQANQFSEQARQELRIARSAFDPVVASKFYQKELDGKNYFTLWDNVLRVPVWIGEVKAGYERNSGINVNGENITPRQGLQYVGISVPIGQGLLIDERRATLQQAKQAQELAEADRVKHINKLLLEAAKTYWDWAYAYHRSQLLAQSLQLATVRLQAVQERVRQGDLAAIDSVEAQIEAQNRLALLRQAQMESQNAALLVSNFLWGQDNTPLELPKGVVPSLLGTDLEPLSETDLAALLTLAKERHPDVAKLQIKLRQLEVDRRFTQSKLLPKLNLEYNLIGPGGTASEQWLEERYLSNNYKLGASFSVPLFLRQERGKLQLTRLKINAAQMELEQTRRESLNLVQAAYNERQQLEDQINLQEQIIANSRLLQRGEQQRFENGESSLFLVNTREMNLLNQQLKLYELKTKYGKAKYYLQWAAGRLGAAD
;
A
#
# COMPACT_ATOMS: atom_id res chain seq x y z
N MET A 1 13.13 -7.48 42.13
CA MET A 1 12.18 -8.41 42.78
C MET A 1 10.98 -8.56 41.87
N ALA A 2 10.68 -9.82 41.53
CA ALA A 2 9.48 -10.36 40.89
C ALA A 2 8.48 -9.41 40.20
N SER A 3 8.42 -9.48 38.87
CA SER A 3 7.14 -9.76 38.20
C SER A 3 7.38 -10.93 37.24
N ASP A 4 7.40 -12.13 37.81
CA ASP A 4 7.42 -13.42 37.11
C ASP A 4 6.00 -13.69 36.57
N SER A 5 5.46 -12.73 35.83
CA SER A 5 4.15 -12.82 35.20
C SER A 5 4.37 -13.07 33.72
N THR A 6 4.05 -14.28 33.27
CA THR A 6 3.91 -14.62 31.85
C THR A 6 2.93 -13.62 31.22
N SER A 7 3.45 -12.64 30.48
CA SER A 7 2.59 -11.67 29.80
C SER A 7 2.10 -12.29 28.50
N VAL A 8 0.78 -12.46 28.41
CA VAL A 8 0.10 -12.94 27.20
C VAL A 8 0.17 -11.84 26.14
N PHE A 9 0.73 -12.16 24.98
CA PHE A 9 0.83 -11.25 23.84
C PHE A 9 -0.15 -11.68 22.77
N THR A 10 -1.09 -10.79 22.43
CA THR A 10 -2.16 -11.04 21.47
C THR A 10 -1.77 -10.55 20.08
N ILE A 11 -2.51 -11.00 19.05
CA ILE A 11 -2.36 -10.46 17.71
C ILE A 11 -2.64 -8.94 17.67
N GLN A 12 -3.60 -8.46 18.48
CA GLN A 12 -3.93 -7.05 18.52
C GLN A 12 -2.78 -6.20 19.08
N ASP A 13 -2.05 -6.73 20.07
CA ASP A 13 -0.86 -6.08 20.60
C ASP A 13 0.19 -5.91 19.50
N LEU A 14 0.44 -6.98 18.71
CA LEU A 14 1.36 -6.92 17.57
C LEU A 14 0.95 -5.86 16.55
N LEU A 15 -0.30 -5.89 16.09
CA LEU A 15 -0.78 -4.97 15.05
C LEU A 15 -0.77 -3.51 15.52
N THR A 16 -1.12 -3.25 16.77
CA THR A 16 -1.10 -1.90 17.37
C THR A 16 0.33 -1.37 17.47
N GLN A 17 1.26 -2.23 17.91
CA GLN A 17 2.68 -1.90 18.00
C GLN A 17 3.25 -1.52 16.62
N MET A 18 2.93 -2.33 15.60
CA MET A 18 3.36 -2.10 14.23
C MET A 18 2.81 -0.80 13.63
N ALA A 19 1.53 -0.50 13.87
CA ALA A 19 0.87 0.67 13.32
C ALA A 19 1.57 1.99 13.69
N VAL A 20 2.20 2.04 14.87
CA VAL A 20 2.87 3.24 15.39
C VAL A 20 4.35 3.29 14.97
N HIS A 21 5.05 2.16 15.00
CA HIS A 21 6.51 2.16 14.97
C HIS A 21 7.16 1.51 13.75
N HIS A 22 6.43 0.68 12.99
CA HIS A 22 7.05 -0.14 11.96
C HIS A 22 7.63 0.69 10.79
N PRO A 23 8.89 0.49 10.37
CA PRO A 23 9.54 1.27 9.31
C PRO A 23 8.76 1.28 7.98
N VAL A 24 8.18 0.15 7.59
CA VAL A 24 7.36 0.05 6.36
C VAL A 24 6.09 0.92 6.45
N VAL A 25 5.47 1.06 7.62
CA VAL A 25 4.31 1.96 7.80
C VAL A 25 4.76 3.41 7.65
N ARG A 26 5.90 3.77 8.25
CA ARG A 26 6.53 5.10 8.10
C ARG A 26 6.88 5.39 6.65
N GLN A 27 7.46 4.43 5.93
CA GLN A 27 7.77 4.52 4.50
C GLN A 27 6.49 4.69 3.66
N ALA A 28 5.45 3.90 3.94
CA ALA A 28 4.17 4.01 3.23
C ALA A 28 3.53 5.40 3.43
N ASN A 29 3.65 5.99 4.62
CA ASN A 29 3.20 7.36 4.88
C ASN A 29 3.99 8.42 4.08
N GLN A 30 5.24 8.14 3.68
CA GLN A 30 6.02 9.06 2.83
C GLN A 30 5.47 9.14 1.40
N PHE A 31 4.76 8.14 0.88
CA PHE A 31 4.17 8.21 -0.46
C PHE A 31 3.18 9.37 -0.58
N SER A 32 2.31 9.55 0.42
CA SER A 32 1.35 10.65 0.43
C SER A 32 2.05 12.01 0.51
N GLU A 33 3.16 12.12 1.24
CA GLU A 33 3.97 13.35 1.29
C GLU A 33 4.72 13.64 -0.01
N GLN A 34 5.31 12.62 -0.64
CA GLN A 34 5.95 12.74 -1.95
C GLN A 34 4.97 13.26 -2.99
N ALA A 35 3.77 12.67 -3.05
CA ALA A 35 2.73 13.11 -3.98
C ALA A 35 2.23 14.53 -3.70
N ARG A 36 2.21 14.98 -2.43
CA ARG A 36 1.93 16.39 -2.09
C ARG A 36 3.01 17.32 -2.65
N GLN A 37 4.28 16.92 -2.62
CA GLN A 37 5.36 17.71 -3.22
C GLN A 37 5.30 17.69 -4.75
N GLU A 38 4.96 16.55 -5.37
CA GLU A 38 4.72 16.49 -6.82
C GLU A 38 3.56 17.39 -7.25
N LEU A 39 2.48 17.45 -6.46
CA LEU A 39 1.39 18.39 -6.70
C LEU A 39 1.86 19.85 -6.55
N ARG A 40 2.74 20.15 -5.59
CA ARG A 40 3.35 21.48 -5.45
C ARG A 40 4.22 21.82 -6.66
N ILE A 41 5.03 20.89 -7.14
CA ILE A 41 5.84 21.05 -8.36
C ILE A 41 4.91 21.30 -9.56
N ALA A 42 3.83 20.54 -9.71
CA ALA A 42 2.87 20.74 -10.80
C ALA A 42 2.15 22.11 -10.73
N ARG A 43 1.94 22.66 -9.52
CA ARG A 43 1.39 24.01 -9.36
C ARG A 43 2.34 25.10 -9.85
N SER A 44 3.65 24.86 -9.84
CA SER A 44 4.63 25.85 -10.34
C SER A 44 4.44 26.22 -11.82
N ALA A 45 3.74 25.38 -12.59
CA ALA A 45 3.32 25.70 -13.95
C ALA A 45 2.44 26.95 -14.03
N PHE A 46 1.87 27.40 -12.91
CA PHE A 46 1.06 28.61 -12.79
C PHE A 46 1.76 29.73 -12.00
N ASP A 47 3.02 29.55 -11.60
CA ASP A 47 3.74 30.56 -10.84
C ASP A 47 4.03 31.79 -11.71
N PRO A 48 3.89 33.02 -11.16
CA PRO A 48 4.35 34.22 -11.82
C PRO A 48 5.86 34.16 -12.12
N VAL A 49 6.25 34.50 -13.34
CA VAL A 49 7.65 34.53 -13.77
C VAL A 49 8.06 35.94 -14.11
N VAL A 50 9.02 36.50 -13.38
CA VAL A 50 9.75 37.71 -13.78
C VAL A 50 10.93 37.28 -14.65
N ALA A 51 11.03 37.85 -15.85
CA ALA A 51 12.12 37.62 -16.78
C ALA A 51 12.73 38.96 -17.21
N SER A 52 14.05 38.98 -17.38
CA SER A 52 14.79 40.12 -17.92
C SER A 52 15.64 39.63 -19.08
N LYS A 53 15.51 40.25 -20.23
CA LYS A 53 16.28 39.95 -21.44
C LYS A 53 17.07 41.18 -21.83
N PHE A 54 18.39 41.04 -21.89
CA PHE A 54 19.30 42.08 -22.32
C PHE A 54 20.09 41.60 -23.53
N TYR A 55 19.99 42.34 -24.63
CA TYR A 55 20.76 42.09 -25.85
C TYR A 55 21.50 43.36 -26.23
N GLN A 56 22.82 43.26 -26.32
CA GLN A 56 23.66 44.32 -26.85
C GLN A 56 24.47 43.77 -28.01
N LYS A 57 24.50 44.52 -29.11
CA LYS A 57 25.37 44.24 -30.23
C LYS A 57 26.27 45.43 -30.48
N GLU A 58 27.56 45.18 -30.34
CA GLU A 58 28.62 46.07 -30.77
C GLU A 58 29.30 45.45 -31.99
N LEU A 59 29.54 46.27 -33.01
CA LEU A 59 30.26 45.87 -34.21
C LEU A 59 31.06 47.07 -34.70
N ASP A 60 32.35 46.86 -34.98
CA ASP A 60 33.31 47.89 -35.38
C ASP A 60 33.36 49.12 -34.45
N GLY A 61 33.30 48.90 -33.13
CA GLY A 61 33.34 49.96 -32.11
C GLY A 61 32.08 50.84 -32.08
N LYS A 62 31.02 50.45 -32.79
CA LYS A 62 29.73 51.15 -32.81
C LYS A 62 28.70 50.30 -32.05
N ASN A 63 27.95 50.94 -31.15
CA ASN A 63 26.77 50.31 -30.56
C ASN A 63 25.66 50.23 -31.62
N TYR A 64 25.45 49.03 -32.19
CA TYR A 64 24.41 48.80 -33.18
C TYR A 64 23.03 48.87 -32.54
N PHE A 65 22.83 48.11 -31.45
CA PHE A 65 21.62 48.16 -30.65
C PHE A 65 21.86 47.67 -29.22
N THR A 66 21.01 48.15 -28.32
CA THR A 66 20.83 47.70 -26.95
C THR A 66 19.33 47.55 -26.71
N LEU A 67 18.88 46.31 -26.46
CA LEU A 67 17.49 45.96 -26.17
C LEU A 67 17.42 45.43 -24.75
N TRP A 68 16.53 45.98 -23.95
CA TRP A 68 16.32 45.54 -22.57
C TRP A 68 14.83 45.43 -22.28
N ASP A 69 14.35 44.19 -22.09
CA ASP A 69 12.95 43.88 -21.80
C ASP A 69 12.84 43.19 -20.44
N ASN A 70 12.07 43.77 -19.53
CA ASN A 70 11.74 43.18 -18.24
C ASN A 70 10.24 42.90 -18.22
N VAL A 71 9.85 41.68 -17.89
CA VAL A 71 8.46 41.25 -17.98
C VAL A 71 8.09 40.31 -16.84
N LEU A 72 7.00 40.64 -16.16
CA LEU A 72 6.26 39.76 -15.28
C LEU A 72 5.19 39.04 -16.11
N ARG A 73 5.28 37.71 -16.17
CA ARG A 73 4.28 36.83 -16.78
C ARG A 73 3.50 36.13 -15.68
N VAL A 74 2.18 36.24 -15.71
CA VAL A 74 1.29 35.57 -14.77
C VAL A 74 0.40 34.60 -15.57
N PRO A 75 0.70 33.30 -15.55
CA PRO A 75 -0.20 32.27 -16.04
C PRO A 75 -1.59 32.38 -15.40
N VAL A 76 -2.65 32.36 -16.21
CA VAL A 76 -4.03 32.26 -15.74
C VAL A 76 -4.71 31.07 -16.40
N TRP A 77 -5.89 30.68 -15.91
CA TRP A 77 -6.56 29.45 -16.35
C TRP A 77 -6.84 29.38 -17.87
N ILE A 78 -7.08 30.53 -18.50
CA ILE A 78 -7.47 30.65 -19.92
C ILE A 78 -6.37 31.36 -20.75
N GLY A 79 -5.15 31.56 -20.20
CA GLY A 79 -4.11 32.30 -20.91
C GLY A 79 -2.96 32.76 -20.03
N GLU A 80 -2.50 33.98 -20.28
CA GLU A 80 -1.41 34.61 -19.57
C GLU A 80 -1.62 36.13 -19.53
N VAL A 81 -1.38 36.74 -18.38
CA VAL A 81 -1.32 38.20 -18.21
C VAL A 81 0.16 38.60 -18.18
N LYS A 82 0.52 39.65 -18.88
CA LYS A 82 1.90 40.16 -18.97
C LYS A 82 1.92 41.62 -18.53
N ALA A 83 2.90 41.99 -17.74
CA ALA A 83 3.21 43.38 -17.42
C ALA A 83 4.72 43.58 -17.56
N GLY A 84 5.16 44.60 -18.28
CA GLY A 84 6.58 44.75 -18.57
C GLY A 84 7.01 46.18 -18.85
N TYR A 85 8.32 46.33 -18.93
CA TYR A 85 9.04 47.55 -19.24
C TYR A 85 10.17 47.22 -20.22
N GLU A 86 10.12 47.83 -21.40
CA GLU A 86 11.14 47.72 -22.43
C GLU A 86 11.86 49.05 -22.66
N ARG A 87 13.18 48.99 -22.86
CA ARG A 87 14.03 50.12 -23.24
C ARG A 87 14.98 49.70 -24.34
N ASN A 88 14.75 50.24 -25.52
CA ASN A 88 15.50 49.94 -26.72
C ASN A 88 16.21 51.20 -27.21
N SER A 89 17.50 51.09 -27.50
CA SER A 89 18.34 52.21 -27.94
C SER A 89 19.45 51.75 -28.87
N GLY A 90 19.96 52.64 -29.71
CA GLY A 90 21.02 52.35 -30.69
C GLY A 90 20.68 52.84 -32.08
N ILE A 91 21.71 52.95 -32.93
CA ILE A 91 21.58 53.53 -34.28
C ILE A 91 20.84 52.61 -35.26
N ASN A 92 20.81 51.30 -34.99
CA ASN A 92 20.22 50.27 -35.87
C ASN A 92 19.09 49.50 -35.17
N VAL A 93 18.39 50.12 -34.23
CA VAL A 93 17.12 49.56 -33.70
C VAL A 93 16.06 49.71 -34.79
N ASN A 94 15.38 48.61 -35.14
CA ASN A 94 14.25 48.65 -36.07
C ASN A 94 13.22 49.69 -35.60
N GLY A 95 12.66 50.48 -36.52
CA GLY A 95 11.73 51.57 -36.21
C GLY A 95 10.54 51.15 -35.33
N GLU A 96 10.02 49.94 -35.55
CA GLU A 96 8.94 49.33 -34.77
C GLU A 96 9.27 49.07 -33.29
N ASN A 97 10.55 48.96 -32.95
CA ASN A 97 11.05 48.65 -31.60
C ASN A 97 11.62 49.88 -30.89
N ILE A 98 11.59 51.06 -31.50
CA ILE A 98 12.07 52.29 -30.87
C ILE A 98 11.16 52.64 -29.69
N THR A 99 11.75 52.77 -28.51
CA THR A 99 11.04 53.18 -27.29
C THR A 99 11.32 54.65 -26.97
N PRO A 100 10.42 55.35 -26.25
CA PRO A 100 10.69 56.67 -25.68
C PRO A 100 11.96 56.68 -24.80
N ARG A 101 12.56 57.85 -24.58
CA ARG A 101 13.76 57.99 -23.72
C ARG A 101 13.55 57.45 -22.30
N GLN A 102 12.33 57.60 -21.79
CA GLN A 102 11.86 57.11 -20.50
C GLN A 102 11.47 55.61 -20.50
N GLY A 103 11.68 54.90 -21.62
CA GLY A 103 11.26 53.52 -21.84
C GLY A 103 9.78 53.39 -22.23
N LEU A 104 9.32 52.15 -22.46
CA LEU A 104 7.94 51.81 -22.76
C LEU A 104 7.45 50.77 -21.75
N GLN A 105 6.34 51.06 -21.08
CA GLN A 105 5.63 50.10 -20.25
C GLN A 105 4.54 49.42 -21.09
N TYR A 106 4.20 48.19 -20.72
CA TYR A 106 3.09 47.49 -21.33
C TYR A 106 2.37 46.58 -20.34
N VAL A 107 1.06 46.45 -20.51
CA VAL A 107 0.21 45.47 -19.81
C VAL A 107 -0.68 44.80 -20.83
N GLY A 108 -0.72 43.48 -20.84
CA GLY A 108 -1.46 42.75 -21.85
C GLY A 108 -1.90 41.36 -21.45
N ILE A 109 -2.71 40.77 -22.32
CA ILE A 109 -3.23 39.42 -22.19
C ILE A 109 -2.87 38.61 -23.43
N SER A 110 -2.58 37.33 -23.24
CA SER A 110 -2.35 36.34 -24.29
C SER A 110 -3.26 35.15 -24.06
N VAL A 111 -4.08 34.81 -25.06
CA VAL A 111 -5.10 33.76 -24.96
C VAL A 111 -4.96 32.77 -26.13
N PRO A 112 -4.75 31.47 -25.85
CA PRO A 112 -4.86 30.43 -26.86
C PRO A 112 -6.33 30.10 -27.14
N ILE A 113 -6.80 30.27 -28.38
CA ILE A 113 -8.21 30.03 -28.77
C ILE A 113 -8.43 28.64 -29.37
N GLY A 114 -7.41 28.08 -30.03
CA GLY A 114 -7.47 26.72 -30.59
C GLY A 114 -6.92 25.66 -29.63
N GLN A 115 -5.79 25.09 -30.01
CA GLN A 115 -5.01 24.22 -29.12
C GLN A 115 -4.66 24.95 -27.83
N GLY A 116 -5.02 24.36 -26.68
CA GLY A 116 -4.69 24.94 -25.37
C GLY A 116 -5.82 25.76 -24.72
N LEU A 117 -6.98 25.95 -25.37
CA LEU A 117 -8.12 26.65 -24.76
C LEU A 117 -8.81 25.81 -23.68
N LEU A 118 -9.23 24.59 -24.02
CA LEU A 118 -9.94 23.68 -23.10
C LEU A 118 -9.00 22.91 -22.17
N ILE A 119 -7.88 22.42 -22.70
CA ILE A 119 -6.84 21.74 -21.94
C ILE A 119 -5.48 22.11 -22.53
N ASP A 120 -4.56 22.50 -21.67
CA ASP A 120 -3.17 22.77 -21.99
C ASP A 120 -2.26 21.87 -21.14
N GLU A 121 -0.95 21.99 -21.34
CA GLU A 121 0.02 21.15 -20.65
C GLU A 121 -0.01 21.41 -19.14
N ARG A 122 -0.07 22.68 -18.74
CA ARG A 122 -0.13 23.11 -17.34
C ARG A 122 -1.33 22.50 -16.61
N ARG A 123 -2.53 22.59 -17.20
CA ARG A 123 -3.75 22.01 -16.61
C ARG A 123 -3.75 20.50 -16.64
N ALA A 124 -3.24 19.87 -17.71
CA ALA A 124 -3.11 18.42 -17.78
C ALA A 124 -2.16 17.90 -16.69
N THR A 125 -0.98 18.50 -16.53
CA THR A 125 -0.01 18.15 -15.49
C THR A 125 -0.57 18.35 -14.09
N LEU A 126 -1.29 19.46 -13.84
CA LEU A 126 -1.94 19.69 -12.55
C LEU A 126 -3.03 18.65 -12.24
N GLN A 127 -3.86 18.27 -13.23
CA GLN A 127 -4.87 17.23 -13.06
C GLN A 127 -4.23 15.85 -12.81
N GLN A 128 -3.17 15.52 -13.54
CA GLN A 128 -2.42 14.27 -13.34
C GLN A 128 -1.78 14.21 -11.96
N ALA A 129 -1.19 15.30 -11.47
CA ALA A 129 -0.58 15.36 -10.15
C ALA A 129 -1.62 15.22 -9.02
N LYS A 130 -2.82 15.80 -9.18
CA LYS A 130 -3.94 15.57 -8.24
C LYS A 130 -4.32 14.09 -8.18
N GLN A 131 -4.39 13.43 -9.32
CA GLN A 131 -4.68 11.99 -9.40
C GLN A 131 -3.52 11.14 -8.88
N ALA A 132 -2.26 11.58 -9.03
CA ALA A 132 -1.09 10.91 -8.46
C ALA A 132 -1.12 10.90 -6.92
N GLN A 133 -1.69 11.93 -6.29
CA GLN A 133 -1.95 11.93 -4.86
C GLN A 133 -2.95 10.84 -4.43
N GLU A 134 -4.04 10.66 -5.19
CA GLU A 134 -4.98 9.56 -4.94
C GLU A 134 -4.32 8.19 -5.16
N LEU A 135 -3.44 8.08 -6.16
CA LEU A 135 -2.69 6.86 -6.45
C LEU A 135 -1.75 6.50 -5.31
N ALA A 136 -1.01 7.48 -4.79
CA ALA A 136 -0.08 7.31 -3.67
C ALA A 136 -0.80 6.84 -2.39
N GLU A 137 -2.03 7.32 -2.16
CA GLU A 137 -2.85 6.87 -1.02
C GLU A 137 -3.29 5.41 -1.20
N ALA A 138 -3.70 5.01 -2.41
CA ALA A 138 -4.02 3.62 -2.70
C ALA A 138 -2.79 2.70 -2.57
N ASP A 139 -1.60 3.18 -2.96
CA ASP A 139 -0.33 2.47 -2.74
C ASP A 139 0.01 2.34 -1.25
N ARG A 140 -0.17 3.41 -0.46
CA ARG A 140 0.00 3.38 0.99
C ARG A 140 -0.86 2.28 1.62
N VAL A 141 -2.16 2.26 1.31
CA VAL A 141 -3.10 1.26 1.82
C VAL A 141 -2.68 -0.15 1.38
N LYS A 142 -2.29 -0.35 0.12
CA LYS A 142 -1.81 -1.66 -0.37
C LYS A 142 -0.62 -2.17 0.42
N HIS A 143 0.38 -1.32 0.67
CA HIS A 143 1.59 -1.68 1.39
C HIS A 143 1.31 -2.01 2.87
N ILE A 144 0.47 -1.20 3.53
CA ILE A 144 0.06 -1.45 4.92
C ILE A 144 -0.73 -2.76 5.03
N ASN A 145 -1.71 -2.99 4.15
CA ASN A 145 -2.50 -4.22 4.13
C ASN A 145 -1.61 -5.46 3.94
N LYS A 146 -0.62 -5.39 3.05
CA LYS A 146 0.32 -6.50 2.84
C LYS A 146 1.14 -6.78 4.11
N LEU A 147 1.70 -5.74 4.74
CA LEU A 147 2.48 -5.87 5.96
C LEU A 147 1.67 -6.49 7.11
N LEU A 148 0.46 -5.99 7.34
CA LEU A 148 -0.43 -6.50 8.40
C LEU A 148 -0.80 -7.97 8.16
N LEU A 149 -1.02 -8.39 6.91
CA LEU A 149 -1.29 -9.79 6.59
C LEU A 149 -0.07 -10.68 6.87
N GLU A 150 1.12 -10.24 6.49
CA GLU A 150 2.37 -10.96 6.75
C GLU A 150 2.59 -11.14 8.25
N ALA A 151 2.45 -10.07 9.03
CA ALA A 151 2.56 -10.12 10.49
C ALA A 151 1.52 -11.04 11.14
N ALA A 152 0.25 -10.96 10.70
CA ALA A 152 -0.80 -11.85 11.20
C ALA A 152 -0.46 -13.33 10.93
N LYS A 153 0.02 -13.66 9.72
CA LYS A 153 0.45 -15.02 9.40
C LYS A 153 1.59 -15.48 10.30
N THR A 154 2.63 -14.66 10.48
CA THR A 154 3.78 -14.99 11.31
C THR A 154 3.43 -15.13 12.79
N TYR A 155 2.53 -14.28 13.31
CA TYR A 155 2.02 -14.40 14.68
C TYR A 155 1.31 -15.74 14.89
N TRP A 156 0.42 -16.13 13.98
CA TRP A 156 -0.31 -17.38 14.10
C TRP A 156 0.62 -18.60 13.98
N ASP A 157 1.67 -18.54 13.15
CA ASP A 157 2.72 -19.57 13.13
C ASP A 157 3.46 -19.71 14.47
N TRP A 158 3.76 -18.59 15.12
CA TRP A 158 4.36 -18.60 16.45
C TRP A 158 3.40 -19.14 17.52
N ALA A 159 2.11 -18.75 17.47
CA ALA A 159 1.08 -19.30 18.34
C ALA A 159 0.99 -20.83 18.22
N TYR A 160 0.95 -21.36 17.00
CA TYR A 160 0.96 -22.80 16.77
C TYR A 160 2.20 -23.48 17.34
N ALA A 161 3.40 -22.97 17.02
CA ALA A 161 4.66 -23.57 17.45
C ALA A 161 4.79 -23.58 18.98
N TYR A 162 4.38 -22.50 19.64
CA TYR A 162 4.34 -22.43 21.10
C TYR A 162 3.38 -23.46 21.70
N HIS A 163 2.13 -23.52 21.26
CA HIS A 163 1.14 -24.47 21.80
C HIS A 163 1.50 -25.93 21.50
N ARG A 164 2.11 -26.20 20.34
CA ARG A 164 2.70 -27.52 20.02
C ARG A 164 3.77 -27.92 21.04
N SER A 165 4.68 -27.01 21.39
CA SER A 165 5.72 -27.28 22.38
C SER A 165 5.13 -27.56 23.78
N GLN A 166 4.10 -26.81 24.19
CA GLN A 166 3.41 -27.02 25.46
C GLN A 166 2.71 -28.38 25.52
N LEU A 167 2.03 -28.76 24.44
CA LEU A 167 1.34 -30.04 24.38
C LEU A 167 2.31 -31.23 24.39
N LEU A 168 3.46 -31.10 23.70
CA LEU A 168 4.51 -32.11 23.72
C LEU A 168 5.22 -32.19 25.08
N ALA A 169 5.31 -31.08 25.83
CA ALA A 169 5.82 -31.09 27.19
C ALA A 169 4.90 -31.89 28.13
N GLN A 170 3.59 -31.68 28.03
CA GLN A 170 2.59 -32.47 28.76
C GLN A 170 2.64 -33.95 28.37
N SER A 171 2.80 -34.24 27.07
CA SER A 171 2.95 -35.59 26.55
C SER A 171 4.18 -36.31 27.12
N LEU A 172 5.33 -35.64 27.17
CA LEU A 172 6.55 -36.17 27.78
C LEU A 172 6.38 -36.43 29.28
N GLN A 173 5.72 -35.52 30.00
CA GLN A 173 5.44 -35.71 31.42
C GLN A 173 4.62 -36.98 31.66
N LEU A 174 3.58 -37.20 30.86
CA LEU A 174 2.75 -38.41 30.94
C LEU A 174 3.55 -39.70 30.66
N ALA A 175 4.40 -39.69 29.62
CA ALA A 175 5.25 -40.85 29.33
C ALA A 175 6.32 -41.10 30.39
N THR A 176 6.84 -40.05 31.03
CA THR A 176 7.80 -40.18 32.13
C THR A 176 7.16 -40.83 33.35
N VAL A 177 5.95 -40.40 33.72
CA VAL A 177 5.17 -41.03 34.80
C VAL A 177 4.90 -42.49 34.46
N ARG A 178 4.52 -42.80 33.21
CA ARG A 178 4.27 -44.19 32.79
C ARG A 178 5.55 -45.04 32.84
N LEU A 179 6.68 -44.51 32.38
CA LEU A 179 7.96 -45.21 32.46
C LEU A 179 8.30 -45.60 33.91
N GLN A 180 8.13 -44.68 34.85
CA GLN A 180 8.36 -44.95 36.27
C GLN A 180 7.44 -46.06 36.80
N ALA A 181 6.14 -46.01 36.44
CA ALA A 181 5.18 -47.03 36.84
C ALA A 181 5.50 -48.42 36.24
N VAL A 182 5.88 -48.49 34.96
CA VAL A 182 6.26 -49.74 34.30
C VAL A 182 7.54 -50.32 34.91
N GLN A 183 8.56 -49.49 35.17
CA GLN A 183 9.79 -49.92 35.85
C GLN A 183 9.52 -50.50 37.24
N GLU A 184 8.59 -49.92 38.00
CA GLU A 184 8.19 -50.45 39.30
C GLU A 184 7.50 -51.82 39.18
N ARG A 185 6.55 -51.96 38.26
CA ARG A 185 5.85 -53.23 38.02
C ARG A 185 6.80 -54.34 37.53
N VAL A 186 7.79 -54.01 36.71
CA VAL A 186 8.85 -54.95 36.32
C VAL A 186 9.68 -55.38 37.53
N ARG A 187 10.04 -54.46 38.44
CA ARG A 187 10.78 -54.80 39.67
C ARG A 187 9.98 -55.71 40.60
N GLN A 188 8.67 -55.55 40.63
CA GLN A 188 7.75 -56.39 41.42
C GLN A 188 7.43 -57.73 40.76
N GLY A 189 7.83 -57.93 39.49
CA GLY A 189 7.59 -59.16 38.73
C GLY A 189 6.25 -59.22 37.98
N ASP A 190 5.48 -58.12 37.97
CA ASP A 190 4.16 -58.03 37.34
C ASP A 190 4.20 -57.85 35.83
N LEU A 191 5.29 -57.28 35.29
CA LEU A 191 5.48 -57.02 33.86
C LEU A 191 6.83 -57.56 33.37
N ALA A 192 6.95 -57.82 32.07
CA ALA A 192 8.19 -58.29 31.47
C ALA A 192 9.22 -57.16 31.38
N ALA A 193 10.51 -57.47 31.57
CA ALA A 193 11.57 -56.46 31.50
C ALA A 193 11.58 -55.70 30.16
N ILE A 194 11.17 -56.35 29.07
CA ILE A 194 11.07 -55.73 27.74
C ILE A 194 10.05 -54.58 27.69
N ASP A 195 8.98 -54.61 28.50
CA ASP A 195 7.96 -53.56 28.55
C ASP A 195 8.56 -52.24 29.10
N SER A 196 9.55 -52.33 30.00
CA SER A 196 10.27 -51.14 30.48
C SER A 196 11.14 -50.50 29.40
N VAL A 197 11.66 -51.29 28.46
CA VAL A 197 12.42 -50.80 27.30
C VAL A 197 11.47 -50.09 26.32
N GLU A 198 10.28 -50.66 26.07
CA GLU A 198 9.25 -50.01 25.24
C GLU A 198 8.82 -48.66 25.82
N ALA A 199 8.52 -48.61 27.13
CA ALA A 199 8.19 -47.36 27.81
C ALA A 199 9.33 -46.33 27.75
N GLN A 200 10.58 -46.78 27.83
CA GLN A 200 11.75 -45.90 27.76
C GLN A 200 11.93 -45.29 26.37
N ILE A 201 11.76 -46.10 25.32
CA ILE A 201 11.79 -45.63 23.92
C ILE A 201 10.71 -44.58 23.69
N GLU A 202 9.49 -44.80 24.18
CA GLU A 202 8.40 -43.83 24.03
C GLU A 202 8.68 -42.49 24.72
N ALA A 203 9.23 -42.51 25.94
CA ALA A 203 9.65 -41.29 26.63
C ALA A 203 10.76 -40.55 25.87
N GLN A 204 11.73 -41.28 25.31
CA GLN A 204 12.81 -40.70 24.50
C GLN A 204 12.28 -40.09 23.19
N ASN A 205 11.34 -40.76 22.51
CA ASN A 205 10.69 -40.24 21.31
C ASN A 205 9.95 -38.92 21.60
N ARG A 206 9.18 -38.87 22.69
CA ARG A 206 8.47 -37.64 23.10
C ARG A 206 9.43 -36.51 23.49
N LEU A 207 10.57 -36.85 24.10
CA LEU A 207 11.62 -35.87 24.39
C LEU A 207 12.21 -35.29 23.09
N ALA A 208 12.51 -36.13 22.10
CA ALA A 208 13.02 -35.68 20.81
C ALA A 208 12.02 -34.73 20.11
N LEU A 209 10.73 -35.09 20.09
CA LEU A 209 9.66 -34.24 19.54
C LEU A 209 9.55 -32.90 20.28
N LEU A 210 9.62 -32.91 21.62
CA LEU A 210 9.60 -31.69 22.42
C LEU A 210 10.78 -30.77 22.08
N ARG A 211 12.01 -31.31 21.98
CA ARG A 211 13.20 -30.52 21.64
C ARG A 211 13.06 -29.85 20.28
N GLN A 212 12.55 -30.59 19.30
CA GLN A 212 12.26 -30.05 17.97
C GLN A 212 11.22 -28.91 18.04
N ALA A 213 10.10 -29.12 18.74
CA ALA A 213 9.06 -28.11 18.87
C ALA A 213 9.50 -26.86 19.66
N GLN A 214 10.38 -27.02 20.66
CA GLN A 214 10.98 -25.89 21.38
C GLN A 214 11.85 -25.04 20.46
N MET A 215 12.68 -25.66 19.62
CA MET A 215 13.50 -24.95 18.64
C MET A 215 12.62 -24.23 17.60
N GLU A 216 11.59 -24.89 17.09
CA GLU A 216 10.63 -24.26 16.16
C GLU A 216 9.90 -23.07 16.80
N SER A 217 9.48 -23.18 18.06
CA SER A 217 8.83 -22.08 18.79
C SER A 217 9.77 -20.89 18.99
N GLN A 218 11.04 -21.14 19.30
CA GLN A 218 12.06 -20.09 19.40
C GLN A 218 12.29 -19.39 18.06
N ASN A 219 12.41 -20.16 16.97
CA ASN A 219 12.58 -19.59 15.63
C ASN A 219 11.35 -18.79 15.19
N ALA A 220 10.13 -19.26 15.48
CA ALA A 220 8.92 -18.53 15.16
C ALA A 220 8.80 -17.22 15.97
N ALA A 221 9.24 -17.21 17.24
CA ALA A 221 9.32 -15.99 18.03
C ALA A 221 10.28 -14.96 17.42
N LEU A 222 11.44 -15.41 16.91
CA LEU A 222 12.38 -14.54 16.18
C LEU A 222 11.73 -13.93 14.94
N LEU A 223 10.96 -14.70 14.17
CA LEU A 223 10.26 -14.18 13.00
C LEU A 223 9.21 -13.11 13.37
N VAL A 224 8.50 -13.27 14.51
CA VAL A 224 7.58 -12.24 15.01
C VAL A 224 8.33 -10.97 15.41
N SER A 225 9.53 -11.08 15.99
CA SER A 225 10.32 -9.92 16.40
C SER A 225 10.73 -9.00 15.25
N ASN A 226 10.77 -9.48 14.00
CA ASN A 226 10.99 -8.65 12.81
C ASN A 226 9.94 -7.53 12.65
N PHE A 227 8.76 -7.70 13.25
CA PHE A 227 7.67 -6.73 13.21
C PHE A 227 7.64 -5.78 14.42
N LEU A 228 8.50 -5.99 15.43
CA LEU A 228 8.52 -5.19 16.65
C LEU A 228 9.60 -4.10 16.57
N TRP A 229 9.18 -2.85 16.66
CA TRP A 229 10.07 -1.69 16.52
C TRP A 229 9.80 -0.62 17.57
N GLY A 230 10.81 -0.08 18.22
CA GLY A 230 10.67 1.00 19.19
C GLY A 230 10.58 2.38 18.55
N GLN A 231 10.77 3.40 19.37
CA GLN A 231 11.03 4.74 18.87
C GLN A 231 12.35 4.76 18.06
N ASP A 232 12.48 5.72 17.15
CA ASP A 232 13.70 5.93 16.35
C ASP A 232 14.20 4.73 15.52
N ASN A 233 13.28 3.88 15.03
CA ASN A 233 13.59 2.69 14.23
C ASN A 233 14.55 1.71 14.94
N THR A 234 14.39 1.57 16.26
CA THR A 234 15.12 0.56 17.03
C THR A 234 14.41 -0.80 16.94
N PRO A 235 15.05 -1.89 16.49
CA PRO A 235 14.44 -3.22 16.56
C PRO A 235 14.18 -3.62 18.02
N LEU A 236 13.05 -4.26 18.30
CA LEU A 236 12.72 -4.79 19.61
C LEU A 236 12.70 -6.32 19.59
N GLU A 237 13.24 -6.93 20.63
CA GLU A 237 13.11 -8.38 20.85
C GLU A 237 11.90 -8.69 21.73
N LEU A 238 11.33 -9.88 21.55
CA LEU A 238 10.32 -10.39 22.48
C LEU A 238 10.98 -10.70 23.83
N PRO A 239 10.52 -10.10 24.94
CA PRO A 239 11.07 -10.41 26.26
C PRO A 239 10.93 -11.89 26.61
N LYS A 240 11.86 -12.39 27.43
CA LYS A 240 11.77 -13.76 27.96
C LYS A 240 10.51 -13.90 28.82
N GLY A 241 9.74 -14.95 28.57
CA GLY A 241 8.48 -15.21 29.28
C GLY A 241 7.22 -14.65 28.60
N VAL A 242 7.36 -13.94 27.49
CA VAL A 242 6.20 -13.56 26.65
C VAL A 242 5.72 -14.77 25.85
N VAL A 243 4.42 -14.98 25.83
CA VAL A 243 3.79 -16.15 25.18
C VAL A 243 2.65 -15.69 24.27
N PRO A 244 2.45 -16.34 23.12
CA PRO A 244 1.36 -16.02 22.22
C PRO A 244 0.01 -16.43 22.83
N SER A 245 -1.03 -15.72 22.43
CA SER A 245 -2.41 -16.06 22.74
C SER A 245 -3.13 -16.71 21.56
N LEU A 246 -4.06 -17.61 21.86
CA LEU A 246 -5.07 -18.10 20.91
C LEU A 246 -6.35 -17.26 20.90
N LEU A 247 -6.42 -16.19 21.71
CA LEU A 247 -7.53 -15.24 21.67
C LEU A 247 -7.70 -14.71 20.23
N GLY A 248 -8.93 -14.76 19.73
CA GLY A 248 -9.27 -14.42 18.35
C GLY A 248 -9.34 -15.61 17.38
N THR A 249 -9.09 -16.84 17.85
CA THR A 249 -9.39 -18.08 17.11
C THR A 249 -10.79 -18.63 17.35
N ASP A 250 -11.59 -17.95 18.16
CA ASP A 250 -12.99 -18.30 18.37
C ASP A 250 -13.77 -18.22 17.05
N LEU A 251 -14.64 -19.20 16.83
CA LEU A 251 -15.43 -19.30 15.61
C LEU A 251 -16.42 -18.13 15.56
N GLU A 252 -16.32 -17.35 14.50
CA GLU A 252 -17.19 -16.22 14.19
C GLU A 252 -17.83 -16.50 12.82
N PRO A 253 -18.96 -17.23 12.75
CA PRO A 253 -19.58 -17.57 11.49
C PRO A 253 -19.94 -16.33 10.68
N LEU A 254 -19.62 -16.33 9.40
CA LEU A 254 -20.02 -15.27 8.47
C LEU A 254 -21.28 -15.67 7.71
N SER A 255 -22.14 -14.70 7.46
CA SER A 255 -23.35 -14.86 6.65
C SER A 255 -23.09 -14.62 5.16
N GLU A 256 -24.00 -15.06 4.30
CA GLU A 256 -23.98 -14.70 2.88
C GLU A 256 -24.08 -13.17 2.65
N THR A 257 -24.74 -12.45 3.57
CA THR A 257 -24.81 -10.99 3.52
C THR A 257 -23.46 -10.33 3.78
N ASP A 258 -22.64 -10.91 4.67
CA ASP A 258 -21.27 -10.44 4.93
C ASP A 258 -20.38 -10.66 3.69
N LEU A 259 -20.53 -11.82 3.03
CA LEU A 259 -19.84 -12.10 1.77
C LEU A 259 -20.21 -11.09 0.69
N ALA A 260 -21.51 -10.80 0.50
CA ALA A 260 -21.96 -9.82 -0.48
C ALA A 260 -21.38 -8.41 -0.23
N ALA A 261 -21.28 -8.00 1.05
CA ALA A 261 -20.65 -6.75 1.43
C ALA A 261 -19.14 -6.74 1.10
N LEU A 262 -18.41 -7.83 1.40
CA LEU A 262 -16.99 -7.96 1.08
C LEU A 262 -16.72 -7.97 -0.43
N LEU A 263 -17.55 -8.64 -1.22
CA LEU A 263 -17.45 -8.63 -2.68
C LEU A 263 -17.67 -7.24 -3.27
N THR A 264 -18.64 -6.50 -2.73
CA THR A 264 -18.91 -5.11 -3.14
C THR A 264 -17.71 -4.22 -2.80
N LEU A 265 -17.19 -4.35 -1.58
CA LEU A 265 -15.99 -3.63 -1.15
C LEU A 265 -14.79 -3.93 -2.04
N ALA A 266 -14.54 -5.19 -2.38
CA ALA A 266 -13.43 -5.59 -3.25
C ALA A 266 -13.59 -5.02 -4.66
N LYS A 267 -14.81 -5.01 -5.20
CA LYS A 267 -15.10 -4.48 -6.54
C LYS A 267 -14.86 -2.98 -6.65
N GLU A 268 -15.15 -2.22 -5.59
CA GLU A 268 -15.14 -0.76 -5.61
C GLU A 268 -13.88 -0.15 -5.00
N ARG A 269 -13.37 -0.73 -3.92
CA ARG A 269 -12.34 -0.13 -3.06
C ARG A 269 -11.08 -0.97 -2.89
N HIS A 270 -10.99 -2.15 -3.50
CA HIS A 270 -9.74 -2.93 -3.45
C HIS A 270 -8.58 -2.08 -3.99
N PRO A 271 -7.42 -1.99 -3.29
CA PRO A 271 -6.35 -1.07 -3.66
C PRO A 271 -5.90 -1.20 -5.12
N ASP A 272 -5.73 -2.42 -5.63
CA ASP A 272 -5.33 -2.64 -7.02
C ASP A 272 -6.39 -2.17 -8.04
N VAL A 273 -7.67 -2.35 -7.72
CA VAL A 273 -8.78 -1.88 -8.55
C VAL A 273 -8.84 -0.34 -8.53
N ALA A 274 -8.71 0.27 -7.36
CA ALA A 274 -8.69 1.73 -7.20
C ALA A 274 -7.53 2.35 -7.99
N LYS A 275 -6.33 1.77 -7.92
CA LYS A 275 -5.14 2.21 -8.68
C LYS A 275 -5.38 2.21 -10.18
N LEU A 276 -5.97 1.14 -10.72
CA LEU A 276 -6.27 1.04 -12.16
C LEU A 276 -7.36 2.03 -12.59
N GLN A 277 -8.36 2.27 -11.76
CA GLN A 277 -9.37 3.31 -12.02
C GLN A 277 -8.75 4.73 -12.04
N ILE A 278 -7.85 5.03 -11.09
CA ILE A 278 -7.09 6.29 -11.08
C ILE A 278 -6.22 6.39 -12.34
N LYS A 279 -5.56 5.30 -12.73
CA LYS A 279 -4.72 5.26 -13.93
C LYS A 279 -5.52 5.52 -15.20
N LEU A 280 -6.72 4.97 -15.33
CA LEU A 280 -7.63 5.26 -16.43
C LEU A 280 -8.00 6.74 -16.47
N ARG A 281 -8.32 7.35 -15.32
CA ARG A 281 -8.58 8.80 -15.25
C ARG A 281 -7.37 9.64 -15.67
N GLN A 282 -6.15 9.24 -15.33
CA GLN A 282 -4.91 9.89 -15.82
C GLN A 282 -4.76 9.77 -17.33
N LEU A 283 -5.01 8.59 -17.89
CA LEU A 283 -4.96 8.36 -19.33
C LEU A 283 -6.06 9.12 -20.09
N GLU A 284 -7.22 9.35 -19.48
CA GLU A 284 -8.28 10.18 -20.06
C GLU A 284 -7.91 11.66 -20.10
N VAL A 285 -7.19 12.17 -19.10
CA VAL A 285 -6.60 13.51 -19.13
C VAL A 285 -5.59 13.60 -20.26
N ASP A 286 -4.70 12.62 -20.39
CA ASP A 286 -3.71 12.54 -21.48
C ASP A 286 -4.38 12.43 -22.86
N ARG A 287 -5.46 11.65 -22.99
CA ARG A 287 -6.24 11.54 -24.22
C ARG A 287 -6.84 12.88 -24.62
N ARG A 288 -7.43 13.61 -23.67
CA ARG A 288 -7.99 14.95 -23.93
C ARG A 288 -6.90 15.94 -24.34
N PHE A 289 -5.75 15.90 -23.67
CA PHE A 289 -4.60 16.74 -24.00
C PHE A 289 -4.04 16.45 -25.40
N THR A 290 -3.75 15.18 -25.71
CA THR A 290 -3.27 14.76 -27.04
C THR A 290 -4.29 15.01 -28.13
N GLN A 291 -5.59 14.84 -27.86
CA GLN A 291 -6.65 15.23 -28.79
C GLN A 291 -6.66 16.74 -29.04
N SER A 292 -6.43 17.57 -28.02
CA SER A 292 -6.32 19.02 -28.22
C SER A 292 -5.13 19.42 -29.09
N LYS A 293 -4.04 18.63 -29.14
CA LYS A 293 -2.88 18.88 -30.02
C LYS A 293 -3.18 18.71 -31.51
N LEU A 294 -4.33 18.11 -31.87
CA LEU A 294 -4.77 18.03 -33.27
C LEU A 294 -5.34 19.35 -33.80
N LEU A 295 -5.71 20.27 -32.90
CA LEU A 295 -6.20 21.59 -33.28
C LEU A 295 -5.02 22.50 -33.64
N PRO A 296 -5.21 23.51 -34.52
CA PRO A 296 -4.21 24.53 -34.76
C PRO A 296 -3.87 25.32 -33.49
N LYS A 297 -2.61 25.75 -33.36
CA LYS A 297 -2.21 26.75 -32.37
C LYS A 297 -2.62 28.12 -32.90
N LEU A 298 -3.61 28.73 -32.24
CA LEU A 298 -4.05 30.09 -32.51
C LEU A 298 -3.95 30.88 -31.20
N ASN A 299 -3.04 31.84 -31.13
CA ASN A 299 -2.89 32.72 -29.97
C ASN A 299 -3.23 34.15 -30.37
N LEU A 300 -4.07 34.81 -29.57
CA LEU A 300 -4.31 36.24 -29.66
C LEU A 300 -3.62 36.95 -28.50
N GLU A 301 -2.95 38.05 -28.80
CA GLU A 301 -2.27 38.90 -27.84
C GLU A 301 -2.76 40.33 -27.98
N TYR A 302 -3.06 40.97 -26.85
CA TYR A 302 -3.43 42.37 -26.79
C TYR A 302 -2.66 43.03 -25.66
N ASN A 303 -1.83 44.02 -26.00
CA ASN A 303 -1.01 44.75 -25.05
C ASN A 303 -1.33 46.24 -25.14
N LEU A 304 -1.72 46.83 -24.02
CA LEU A 304 -1.76 48.28 -23.84
C LEU A 304 -0.35 48.77 -23.60
N ILE A 305 0.04 49.87 -24.26
CA ILE A 305 1.41 50.40 -24.17
C ILE A 305 1.38 51.88 -23.77
N GLY A 306 2.44 52.33 -23.12
CA GLY A 306 2.61 53.74 -22.77
C GLY A 306 4.04 54.07 -22.37
N PRO A 307 4.42 55.35 -22.39
CA PRO A 307 5.78 55.75 -22.08
C PRO A 307 6.08 55.53 -20.59
N GLY A 308 7.31 55.15 -20.25
CA GLY A 308 7.71 54.82 -18.88
C GLY A 308 7.45 55.97 -17.89
N GLY A 309 7.01 55.60 -16.69
CA GLY A 309 6.63 56.54 -15.64
C GLY A 309 5.20 57.08 -15.71
N THR A 310 4.37 56.62 -16.67
CA THR A 310 2.98 57.10 -16.83
C THR A 310 1.91 56.16 -16.30
N ALA A 311 2.25 55.10 -15.56
CA ALA A 311 1.30 54.20 -14.89
C ALA A 311 0.45 54.98 -13.85
N SER A 312 -0.56 55.67 -14.35
CA SER A 312 -1.50 56.55 -13.67
C SER A 312 -2.91 56.19 -14.13
N GLU A 313 -3.93 56.71 -13.46
CA GLU A 313 -5.35 56.47 -13.75
C GLU A 313 -5.73 56.74 -15.22
N GLN A 314 -4.92 57.54 -15.95
CA GLN A 314 -5.06 57.84 -17.37
C GLN A 314 -4.96 56.62 -18.32
N TRP A 315 -4.32 55.51 -17.92
CA TRP A 315 -4.26 54.30 -18.75
C TRP A 315 -5.60 53.56 -18.86
N LEU A 316 -6.52 53.80 -17.92
CA LEU A 316 -7.87 53.25 -17.90
C LEU A 316 -8.88 54.15 -18.62
N GLU A 317 -8.46 55.33 -19.08
CA GLU A 317 -9.31 56.21 -19.90
C GLU A 317 -9.50 55.61 -21.31
N GLU A 318 -10.75 55.62 -21.79
CA GLU A 318 -11.20 55.00 -23.04
C GLU A 318 -10.38 55.45 -24.27
N ARG A 319 -9.89 56.69 -24.25
CA ARG A 319 -9.09 57.31 -25.32
C ARG A 319 -7.63 56.83 -25.37
N TYR A 320 -7.08 56.32 -24.27
CA TYR A 320 -5.75 55.71 -24.22
C TYR A 320 -5.79 54.25 -24.70
N LEU A 321 -6.84 53.52 -24.32
CA LEU A 321 -7.10 52.14 -24.74
C LEU A 321 -7.23 51.99 -26.27
N SER A 322 -7.79 52.99 -26.95
CA SER A 322 -8.01 52.96 -28.41
C SER A 322 -6.80 53.40 -29.24
N ASN A 323 -5.86 54.16 -28.66
CA ASN A 323 -4.77 54.79 -29.44
C ASN A 323 -3.38 54.19 -29.18
N ASN A 324 -3.13 53.56 -28.03
CA ASN A 324 -1.81 53.07 -27.65
C ASN A 324 -1.86 51.57 -27.31
N TYR A 325 -1.93 50.72 -28.33
CA TYR A 325 -1.96 49.26 -28.16
C TYR A 325 -1.14 48.51 -29.22
N LYS A 326 -0.72 47.29 -28.88
CA LYS A 326 -0.18 46.28 -29.80
C LYS A 326 -1.14 45.09 -29.83
N LEU A 327 -1.65 44.75 -31.02
CA LEU A 327 -2.46 43.56 -31.26
C LEU A 327 -1.64 42.55 -32.06
N GLY A 328 -1.60 41.29 -31.60
CA GLY A 328 -0.89 40.20 -32.26
C GLY A 328 -1.79 38.98 -32.42
N ALA A 329 -1.66 38.30 -33.57
CA ALA A 329 -2.26 36.99 -33.78
C ALA A 329 -1.19 36.06 -34.35
N SER A 330 -1.08 34.85 -33.80
CA SER A 330 -0.16 33.84 -34.31
C SER A 330 -0.90 32.54 -34.60
N PHE A 331 -0.64 31.96 -35.77
CA PHE A 331 -1.23 30.71 -36.24
C PHE A 331 -0.13 29.71 -36.60
N SER A 332 -0.24 28.48 -36.10
CA SER A 332 0.69 27.40 -36.45
C SER A 332 -0.01 26.05 -36.43
N VAL A 333 0.14 25.28 -37.52
CA VAL A 333 -0.36 23.91 -37.62
C VAL A 333 0.62 23.05 -38.42
N PRO A 334 1.07 21.89 -37.89
CA PRO A 334 1.82 20.92 -38.68
C PRO A 334 0.89 20.28 -39.73
N LEU A 335 1.30 20.24 -41.00
CA LEU A 335 0.43 19.77 -42.09
C LEU A 335 0.08 18.28 -41.99
N PHE A 336 1.04 17.43 -41.59
CA PHE A 336 0.83 15.98 -41.58
C PHE A 336 0.29 15.41 -40.26
N LEU A 337 0.47 16.12 -39.13
CA LEU A 337 0.05 15.70 -37.78
C LEU A 337 0.44 14.26 -37.37
N ARG A 338 1.47 13.65 -37.98
CA ARG A 338 1.83 12.25 -37.77
C ARG A 338 2.14 11.95 -36.30
N GLN A 339 2.88 12.86 -35.64
CA GLN A 339 3.22 12.74 -34.23
C GLN A 339 1.96 12.79 -33.33
N GLU A 340 1.08 13.78 -33.54
CA GLU A 340 -0.10 13.97 -32.69
C GLU A 340 -1.13 12.85 -32.89
N ARG A 341 -1.34 12.41 -34.14
CA ARG A 341 -2.18 11.23 -34.44
C ARG A 341 -1.61 9.96 -33.82
N GLY A 342 -0.30 9.76 -33.93
CA GLY A 342 0.39 8.62 -33.32
C GLY A 342 0.26 8.59 -31.81
N LYS A 343 0.49 9.74 -31.14
CA LYS A 343 0.32 9.88 -29.69
C LYS A 343 -1.12 9.62 -29.25
N LEU A 344 -2.11 10.22 -29.91
CA LEU A 344 -3.52 9.99 -29.58
C LEU A 344 -3.90 8.51 -29.73
N GLN A 345 -3.46 7.85 -30.81
CA GLN A 345 -3.72 6.44 -31.01
C GLN A 345 -3.04 5.57 -29.96
N LEU A 346 -1.79 5.88 -29.59
CA LEU A 346 -1.07 5.20 -28.52
C LEU A 346 -1.79 5.35 -27.18
N THR A 347 -2.26 6.55 -26.83
CA THR A 347 -3.01 6.77 -25.59
C THR A 347 -4.35 6.01 -25.59
N ARG A 348 -5.04 5.91 -26.73
CA ARG A 348 -6.24 5.06 -26.86
C ARG A 348 -5.94 3.58 -26.62
N LEU A 349 -4.84 3.06 -27.18
CA LEU A 349 -4.41 1.69 -26.94
C LEU A 349 -4.07 1.44 -25.46
N LYS A 350 -3.40 2.40 -24.81
CA LYS A 350 -3.13 2.33 -23.36
C LYS A 350 -4.41 2.30 -22.52
N ILE A 351 -5.43 3.09 -22.89
CA ILE A 351 -6.74 3.06 -22.22
C ILE A 351 -7.39 1.69 -22.38
N ASN A 352 -7.44 1.15 -23.60
CA ASN A 352 -8.03 -0.16 -23.85
C ASN A 352 -7.32 -1.27 -23.06
N ALA A 353 -5.97 -1.26 -23.04
CA ALA A 353 -5.18 -2.20 -22.25
C ALA A 353 -5.47 -2.08 -20.74
N ALA A 354 -5.50 -0.86 -20.20
CA ALA A 354 -5.82 -0.62 -18.80
C ALA A 354 -7.27 -0.99 -18.42
N GLN A 355 -8.21 -0.88 -19.36
CA GLN A 355 -9.59 -1.35 -19.16
C GLN A 355 -9.65 -2.87 -19.07
N MET A 356 -8.94 -3.58 -19.96
CA MET A 356 -8.85 -5.05 -19.90
C MET A 356 -8.19 -5.51 -18.61
N GLU A 357 -7.11 -4.84 -18.19
CA GLU A 357 -6.44 -5.10 -16.92
C GLU A 357 -7.38 -4.87 -15.72
N LEU A 358 -8.14 -3.77 -15.72
CA LEU A 358 -9.14 -3.49 -14.67
C LEU A 358 -10.19 -4.59 -14.56
N GLU A 359 -10.74 -5.06 -15.68
CA GLU A 359 -11.73 -6.14 -15.67
C GLU A 359 -11.14 -7.47 -15.19
N GLN A 360 -9.92 -7.79 -15.59
CA GLN A 360 -9.20 -8.97 -15.11
C GLN A 360 -8.94 -8.88 -13.60
N THR A 361 -8.38 -7.77 -13.12
CA THR A 361 -8.10 -7.57 -11.69
C THR A 361 -9.37 -7.59 -10.86
N ARG A 362 -10.49 -7.00 -11.33
CA ARG A 362 -11.78 -7.12 -10.65
C ARG A 362 -12.21 -8.57 -10.51
N ARG A 363 -12.13 -9.35 -11.59
CA ARG A 363 -12.50 -10.77 -11.57
C ARG A 363 -11.60 -11.56 -10.61
N GLU A 364 -10.30 -11.33 -10.64
CA GLU A 364 -9.34 -11.96 -9.74
C GLU A 364 -9.63 -11.61 -8.27
N SER A 365 -9.84 -10.34 -7.95
CA SER A 365 -10.20 -9.90 -6.59
C SER A 365 -11.50 -10.54 -6.09
N LEU A 366 -12.53 -10.61 -6.93
CA LEU A 366 -13.80 -11.26 -6.56
C LEU A 366 -13.64 -12.76 -6.30
N ASN A 367 -12.93 -13.46 -7.18
CA ASN A 367 -12.64 -14.88 -7.00
C ASN A 367 -11.78 -15.13 -5.75
N LEU A 368 -10.83 -14.23 -5.46
CA LEU A 368 -9.97 -14.31 -4.29
C LEU A 368 -10.77 -14.17 -2.99
N VAL A 369 -11.69 -13.21 -2.91
CA VAL A 369 -12.61 -13.05 -1.77
C VAL A 369 -13.49 -14.28 -1.61
N GLN A 370 -14.07 -14.80 -2.70
CA GLN A 370 -14.90 -16.00 -2.65
C GLN A 370 -14.10 -17.21 -2.16
N ALA A 371 -12.88 -17.42 -2.68
CA ALA A 371 -12.02 -18.51 -2.27
C ALA A 371 -11.63 -18.40 -0.79
N ALA A 372 -11.26 -17.20 -0.32
CA ALA A 372 -10.94 -16.96 1.09
C ALA A 372 -12.14 -17.18 2.02
N TYR A 373 -13.35 -16.82 1.57
CA TYR A 373 -14.59 -17.09 2.31
C TYR A 373 -14.87 -18.59 2.40
N ASN A 374 -14.78 -19.31 1.28
CA ASN A 374 -14.98 -20.76 1.24
C ASN A 374 -13.96 -21.49 2.13
N GLU A 375 -12.69 -21.07 2.09
CA GLU A 375 -11.63 -21.63 2.94
C GLU A 375 -11.93 -21.40 4.43
N ARG A 376 -12.39 -20.18 4.79
CA ARG A 376 -12.78 -19.88 6.16
C ARG A 376 -13.93 -20.77 6.63
N GLN A 377 -15.03 -20.86 5.88
CA GLN A 377 -16.16 -21.73 6.23
C GLN A 377 -15.74 -23.19 6.39
N GLN A 378 -14.95 -23.70 5.45
CA GLN A 378 -14.44 -25.07 5.51
C GLN A 378 -13.59 -25.33 6.77
N LEU A 379 -12.82 -24.34 7.22
CA LEU A 379 -12.04 -24.42 8.45
C LEU A 379 -12.94 -24.40 9.70
N GLU A 380 -14.03 -23.64 9.70
CA GLU A 380 -15.02 -23.63 10.79
C GLU A 380 -15.63 -25.03 10.97
N ASP A 381 -16.05 -25.66 9.87
CA ASP A 381 -16.57 -27.03 9.87
C ASP A 381 -15.52 -28.07 10.33
N GLN A 382 -14.28 -27.93 9.86
CA GLN A 382 -13.17 -28.82 10.24
C GLN A 382 -12.83 -28.69 11.72
N ILE A 383 -12.83 -27.48 12.29
CA ILE A 383 -12.58 -27.27 13.72
C ILE A 383 -13.67 -27.95 14.54
N ASN A 384 -14.95 -27.73 14.21
CA ASN A 384 -16.07 -28.37 14.90
C ASN A 384 -15.98 -29.90 14.87
N LEU A 385 -15.70 -30.48 13.69
CA LEU A 385 -15.51 -31.92 13.54
C LEU A 385 -14.29 -32.43 14.34
N GLN A 386 -13.17 -31.70 14.29
CA GLN A 386 -11.95 -32.08 15.00
C GLN A 386 -12.13 -32.07 16.52
N GLU A 387 -12.91 -31.14 17.05
CA GLU A 387 -13.25 -31.10 18.48
C GLU A 387 -14.07 -32.33 18.89
N GLN A 388 -15.01 -32.78 18.05
CA GLN A 388 -15.74 -34.04 18.27
C GLN A 388 -14.82 -35.27 18.20
N ILE A 389 -13.91 -35.32 17.22
CA ILE A 389 -12.91 -36.40 17.10
C ILE A 389 -12.02 -36.47 18.34
N ILE A 390 -11.61 -35.33 18.89
CA ILE A 390 -10.82 -35.27 20.13
C ILE A 390 -11.64 -35.79 21.32
N ALA A 391 -12.93 -35.43 21.42
CA ALA A 391 -13.80 -35.94 22.48
C ALA A 391 -13.89 -37.48 22.46
N ASN A 392 -14.10 -38.05 21.27
CA ASN A 392 -14.13 -39.51 21.06
C ASN A 392 -12.76 -40.17 21.32
N SER A 393 -11.67 -39.54 20.88
CA SER A 393 -10.31 -40.04 21.11
C SER A 393 -9.94 -40.03 22.59
N ARG A 394 -10.39 -39.04 23.35
CA ARG A 394 -10.25 -39.00 24.83
C ARG A 394 -11.02 -40.13 25.48
N LEU A 395 -12.25 -40.42 25.03
CA LEU A 395 -13.03 -41.54 25.56
C LEU A 395 -12.31 -42.89 25.33
N LEU A 396 -11.83 -43.12 24.10
CA LEU A 396 -11.06 -44.32 23.77
C LEU A 396 -9.77 -44.43 24.58
N GLN A 397 -9.02 -43.34 24.73
CA GLN A 397 -7.79 -43.33 25.52
C GLN A 397 -8.06 -43.67 26.99
N ARG A 398 -9.10 -43.10 27.60
CA ARG A 398 -9.47 -43.42 29.00
C ARG A 398 -9.93 -44.87 29.16
N GLY A 399 -10.76 -45.37 28.23
CA GLY A 399 -11.23 -46.75 28.26
C GLY A 399 -10.07 -47.75 28.12
N GLU A 400 -9.11 -47.47 27.24
CA GLU A 400 -7.92 -48.30 27.08
C GLU A 400 -7.02 -48.26 28.33
N GLN A 401 -6.85 -47.07 28.92
CA GLN A 401 -6.10 -46.91 30.17
C GLN A 401 -6.73 -47.74 31.31
N GLN A 402 -8.05 -47.74 31.46
CA GLN A 402 -8.75 -48.53 32.46
C GLN A 402 -8.59 -50.05 32.21
N ARG A 403 -8.69 -50.50 30.96
CA ARG A 403 -8.44 -51.91 30.60
C ARG A 403 -7.01 -52.34 30.90
N PHE A 404 -6.03 -51.46 30.65
CA PHE A 404 -4.63 -51.72 30.98
C PHE A 404 -4.40 -51.82 32.49
N GLU A 405 -5.03 -50.96 33.28
CA GLU A 405 -4.99 -51.02 34.75
C GLU A 405 -5.59 -52.33 35.29
N ASN A 406 -6.63 -52.85 34.63
CA ASN A 406 -7.24 -54.15 34.94
C ASN A 406 -6.49 -55.36 34.36
N GLY A 407 -5.40 -55.16 33.61
CA GLY A 407 -4.62 -56.23 32.98
C GLY A 407 -5.21 -56.81 31.69
N GLU A 408 -6.24 -56.20 31.12
CA GLU A 408 -6.93 -56.63 29.90
C GLU A 408 -6.41 -55.96 28.61
N SER A 409 -5.34 -55.16 28.70
CA SER A 409 -4.74 -54.45 27.58
C SER A 409 -3.21 -54.43 27.69
N SER A 410 -2.54 -53.97 26.63
CA SER A 410 -1.08 -53.87 26.54
C SER A 410 -0.59 -52.42 26.58
N LEU A 411 0.65 -52.23 27.00
CA LEU A 411 1.34 -50.94 27.01
C LEU A 411 1.33 -50.29 25.61
N PHE A 412 1.56 -51.11 24.58
CA PHE A 412 1.51 -50.70 23.17
C PHE A 412 0.16 -50.04 22.80
N LEU A 413 -0.97 -50.64 23.19
CA LEU A 413 -2.30 -50.11 22.86
C LEU A 413 -2.54 -48.77 23.56
N VAL A 414 -2.19 -48.65 24.84
CA VAL A 414 -2.32 -47.39 25.59
C VAL A 414 -1.49 -46.29 24.93
N ASN A 415 -0.22 -46.56 24.62
CA ASN A 415 0.67 -45.61 23.95
C ASN A 415 0.11 -45.20 22.58
N THR A 416 -0.44 -46.15 21.82
CA THR A 416 -1.08 -45.89 20.54
C THR A 416 -2.30 -44.97 20.68
N ARG A 417 -3.16 -45.19 21.70
CA ARG A 417 -4.32 -44.31 21.93
C ARG A 417 -3.92 -42.91 22.36
N GLU A 418 -2.89 -42.78 23.17
CA GLU A 418 -2.37 -41.47 23.57
C GLU A 418 -1.72 -40.71 22.44
N MET A 419 -0.86 -41.37 21.65
CA MET A 419 -0.23 -40.74 20.49
C MET A 419 -1.30 -40.31 19.48
N ASN A 420 -2.33 -41.12 19.27
CA ASN A 420 -3.47 -40.73 18.45
C ASN A 420 -4.17 -39.48 19.01
N LEU A 421 -4.51 -39.45 20.30
CA LEU A 421 -5.12 -38.26 20.93
C LEU A 421 -4.24 -37.02 20.80
N LEU A 422 -2.93 -37.15 21.03
CA LEU A 422 -1.94 -36.08 20.87
C LEU A 422 -1.94 -35.54 19.44
N ASN A 423 -1.90 -36.43 18.44
CA ASN A 423 -1.96 -36.05 17.03
C ASN A 423 -3.25 -35.31 16.67
N GLN A 424 -4.40 -35.76 17.20
CA GLN A 424 -5.68 -35.07 17.00
C GLN A 424 -5.69 -33.67 17.64
N GLN A 425 -5.10 -33.51 18.84
CA GLN A 425 -4.98 -32.22 19.51
C GLN A 425 -4.03 -31.27 18.77
N LEU A 426 -2.88 -31.76 18.29
CA LEU A 426 -1.99 -30.99 17.42
C LEU A 426 -2.72 -30.54 16.15
N LYS A 427 -3.53 -31.42 15.55
CA LYS A 427 -4.33 -31.09 14.37
C LYS A 427 -5.34 -29.97 14.65
N LEU A 428 -5.98 -29.97 15.82
CA LEU A 428 -6.87 -28.87 16.21
C LEU A 428 -6.13 -27.54 16.30
N TYR A 429 -4.95 -27.50 16.91
CA TYR A 429 -4.16 -26.26 16.96
C TYR A 429 -3.72 -25.79 15.57
N GLU A 430 -3.37 -26.71 14.67
CA GLU A 430 -3.07 -26.41 13.27
C GLU A 430 -4.29 -25.78 12.56
N LEU A 431 -5.49 -26.36 12.76
CA LEU A 431 -6.73 -25.84 12.18
C LEU A 431 -7.11 -24.46 12.76
N LYS A 432 -7.03 -24.27 14.07
CA LYS A 432 -7.29 -22.96 14.73
C LYS A 432 -6.32 -21.89 14.23
N THR A 433 -5.06 -22.27 14.00
CA THR A 433 -4.04 -21.39 13.42
C THR A 433 -4.39 -21.01 11.98
N LYS A 434 -4.75 -22.00 11.14
CA LYS A 434 -5.22 -21.75 9.77
C LYS A 434 -6.44 -20.84 9.75
N TYR A 435 -7.39 -21.05 10.66
CA TYR A 435 -8.56 -20.20 10.82
C TYR A 435 -8.18 -18.76 11.19
N GLY A 436 -7.31 -18.58 12.19
CA GLY A 436 -6.77 -17.27 12.56
C GLY A 436 -6.15 -16.54 11.37
N LYS A 437 -5.35 -17.24 10.54
CA LYS A 437 -4.81 -16.68 9.29
C LYS A 437 -5.90 -16.35 8.26
N ALA A 438 -6.87 -17.23 8.08
CA ALA A 438 -7.97 -17.07 7.13
C ALA A 438 -8.83 -15.83 7.45
N LYS A 439 -9.02 -15.49 8.73
CA LYS A 439 -9.72 -14.24 9.15
C LYS A 439 -9.05 -12.99 8.55
N TYR A 440 -7.74 -12.85 8.72
CA TYR A 440 -6.98 -11.72 8.17
C TYR A 440 -6.83 -11.82 6.65
N TYR A 441 -6.71 -13.02 6.10
CA TYR A 441 -6.60 -13.22 4.66
C TYR A 441 -7.87 -12.79 3.91
N LEU A 442 -9.06 -13.10 4.43
CA LEU A 442 -10.33 -12.65 3.87
C LEU A 442 -10.45 -11.12 3.84
N GLN A 443 -10.08 -10.45 4.94
CA GLN A 443 -10.10 -8.99 5.02
C GLN A 443 -9.08 -8.34 4.07
N TRP A 444 -7.89 -8.95 3.93
CA TRP A 444 -6.89 -8.53 2.97
C TRP A 444 -7.36 -8.72 1.52
N ALA A 445 -7.97 -9.86 1.20
CA ALA A 445 -8.53 -10.15 -0.13
C ALA A 445 -9.65 -9.16 -0.50
N ALA A 446 -10.43 -8.69 0.49
CA ALA A 446 -11.42 -7.64 0.31
C ALA A 446 -10.82 -6.23 0.25
N GLY A 447 -9.53 -6.07 0.55
CA GLY A 447 -8.81 -4.79 0.52
C GLY A 447 -8.92 -3.92 1.77
N ARG A 448 -9.40 -4.45 2.91
CA ARG A 448 -9.76 -3.65 4.11
C ARG A 448 -8.88 -3.85 5.36
N LEU A 449 -7.76 -4.56 5.28
CA LEU A 449 -7.05 -5.00 6.49
C LEU A 449 -6.61 -3.85 7.44
N GLY A 450 -6.13 -2.74 6.89
CA GLY A 450 -5.66 -1.57 7.65
C GLY A 450 -6.73 -0.53 7.99
N ALA A 451 -8.01 -0.79 7.67
CA ALA A 451 -9.14 0.10 7.97
C ALA A 451 -10.05 -0.48 9.08
N ALA A 452 -9.44 -1.18 10.04
CA ALA A 452 -10.08 -1.47 11.31
C ALA A 452 -9.95 -0.22 12.19
N ASP A 453 -11.10 0.36 12.51
CA ASP A 453 -11.27 1.52 13.40
C ASP A 453 -10.74 1.26 14.82
#